data_AF-A0A7K5NHV6-F1
#
_entry.id   AF-A0A7K5NHV6-F1
#
_cell.length_a   1.000
_cell.length_b   1.000
_cell.length_c   1.000
_cell.angle_alpha   90.00
_cell.angle_beta   90.00
_cell.angle_gamma   90.00
#
_symmetry.space_group_name_H-M   'P 1'
#
loop_
_entity.id
_entity.type
_entity.pdbx_description
1 polymer ?
#
loop_
_entity_poly.entity_id
_entity_poly.type
_entity_poly.pdbx_seq_one_letter_code
_entity_poly.pdbx_strand_id
1 'polypeptide(L)'
;APEMTPTVAFLLLSLLRMAAPKGQWCPACGLAALAPTTQRDVLIALAKQSILSKLRLPDRPNITQPTSRGALLTALRRMRAQRMDTALPPGMPHDGGIPHLHPGMGVQEYEILSFAESGSSTSRGVRLHFHFNRELAGSTEILQATLYLFWAVPSPGTHPVTVRLLQPDPTGLNATVASETRLEVQRAGWATLDVGRAVQSLFSQGSQRLTVELEVAEDWGSPLLAVHSDSHWPFVAAQARARTPHRVQRRGIDCSGDSRMCCRKEFFVDFKEIGWEDWIIQPEGYHMNYCAGLCPLHMAGIPGLAASFHTAVLNLIKANNADAAVDSCCVPTQRRPLSLLYYDRDSNIVKTDIPDMIVDACGCT
;
A
#
# COMPACT_ATOMS: atom_id res chain seq x y z
N ALA A 1 53.87 -23.54 -2.01
CA ALA A 1 53.02 -22.88 -3.04
C ALA A 1 53.46 -21.43 -3.11
N PRO A 2 53.82 -20.87 -4.27
CA PRO A 2 54.34 -19.51 -4.34
C PRO A 2 53.20 -18.51 -4.15
N GLU A 3 53.42 -17.53 -3.26
CA GLU A 3 52.49 -16.43 -3.00
C GLU A 3 52.36 -15.56 -4.27
N MET A 4 51.14 -15.45 -4.81
CA MET A 4 50.85 -14.52 -5.89
C MET A 4 50.92 -13.09 -5.35
N THR A 5 51.88 -12.32 -5.86
CA THR A 5 52.01 -10.90 -5.52
C THR A 5 50.80 -10.11 -6.03
N PRO A 6 50.39 -9.03 -5.33
CA PRO A 6 49.20 -8.25 -5.68
C PRO A 6 49.25 -7.69 -7.12
N THR A 7 50.44 -7.48 -7.66
CA THR A 7 50.67 -7.08 -9.06
C THR A 7 50.20 -8.12 -10.08
N VAL A 8 50.34 -9.41 -9.79
CA VAL A 8 49.92 -10.51 -10.67
C VAL A 8 48.40 -10.66 -10.64
N ALA A 9 47.77 -10.47 -9.47
CA ALA A 9 46.32 -10.43 -9.35
C ALA A 9 45.70 -9.24 -10.12
N PHE A 10 46.30 -8.05 -10.02
CA PHE A 10 45.89 -6.87 -10.80
C PHE A 10 46.07 -7.06 -12.30
N LEU A 11 47.18 -7.69 -12.73
CA LEU A 11 47.41 -8.02 -14.14
C LEU A 11 46.39 -9.04 -14.66
N LEU A 12 46.07 -10.09 -13.89
CA LEU A 12 45.02 -11.06 -14.23
C LEU A 12 43.62 -10.41 -14.31
N LEU A 13 43.28 -9.53 -13.38
CA LEU A 13 42.03 -8.73 -13.42
C LEU A 13 41.98 -7.79 -14.63
N SER A 14 43.11 -7.21 -15.03
CA SER A 14 43.20 -6.37 -16.23
C SER A 14 43.18 -7.18 -17.53
N LEU A 15 43.71 -8.40 -17.55
CA LEU A 15 43.65 -9.31 -18.70
C LEU A 15 42.24 -9.91 -18.88
N LEU A 16 41.53 -10.20 -17.79
CA LEU A 16 40.11 -10.58 -17.83
C LEU A 16 39.22 -9.46 -18.39
N ARG A 17 39.60 -8.18 -18.18
CA ARG A 17 38.93 -7.03 -18.83
C ARG A 17 39.15 -6.94 -20.34
N MET A 18 40.21 -7.56 -20.87
CA MET A 18 40.58 -7.49 -22.29
C MET A 18 40.05 -8.66 -23.14
N ALA A 19 39.49 -9.70 -22.51
CA ALA A 19 39.05 -10.93 -23.20
C ALA A 19 37.53 -11.06 -23.39
N ALA A 20 36.72 -10.11 -22.90
CA ALA A 20 35.26 -10.18 -23.00
C ALA A 20 34.68 -9.13 -23.97
N PRO A 21 33.68 -9.48 -24.80
CA PRO A 21 33.13 -8.58 -25.81
C PRO A 21 32.47 -7.34 -25.18
N LYS A 22 32.77 -6.17 -25.76
CA LYS A 22 32.20 -4.86 -25.38
C LYS A 22 30.67 -4.92 -25.41
N GLY A 23 30.01 -4.82 -24.26
CA GLY A 23 28.55 -4.75 -24.13
C GLY A 23 27.94 -5.54 -22.97
N GLN A 24 28.73 -6.33 -22.24
CA GLN A 24 28.23 -7.14 -21.12
C GLN A 24 28.40 -6.50 -19.75
N TRP A 25 28.99 -5.31 -19.61
CA TRP A 25 29.38 -4.75 -18.31
C TRP A 25 28.77 -3.37 -18.10
N CYS A 26 28.19 -3.13 -16.93
CA CYS A 26 27.71 -1.79 -16.55
C CYS A 26 28.91 -0.88 -16.28
N PRO A 27 29.09 0.25 -17.00
CA PRO A 27 30.24 1.14 -16.83
C PRO A 27 30.25 1.85 -15.47
N ALA A 28 29.10 1.98 -14.81
CA ALA A 28 28.97 2.67 -13.52
C ALA A 28 29.35 1.80 -12.31
N CYS A 29 28.90 0.53 -12.28
CA CYS A 29 29.11 -0.36 -11.13
C CYS A 29 30.03 -1.54 -11.43
N GLY A 30 30.42 -1.68 -12.69
CA GLY A 30 31.35 -2.71 -13.07
C GLY A 30 30.78 -4.14 -12.91
N LEU A 31 29.50 -4.37 -13.23
CA LEU A 31 28.89 -5.70 -13.13
C LEU A 31 28.53 -6.25 -14.52
N ALA A 32 28.79 -7.55 -14.71
CA ALA A 32 28.38 -8.27 -15.90
C ALA A 32 26.84 -8.43 -15.97
N ALA A 33 26.30 -8.55 -17.18
CA ALA A 33 24.92 -8.94 -17.41
C ALA A 33 24.67 -10.31 -16.78
N LEU A 34 23.75 -10.35 -15.81
CA LEU A 34 23.39 -11.57 -15.10
C LEU A 34 22.62 -12.53 -16.02
N ALA A 35 22.73 -13.84 -15.77
CA ALA A 35 21.89 -14.82 -16.41
C ALA A 35 20.40 -14.54 -16.08
N PRO A 36 19.44 -14.80 -16.99
CA PRO A 36 18.04 -14.39 -16.80
C PRO A 36 17.40 -14.87 -15.49
N THR A 37 17.72 -16.09 -15.05
CA THR A 37 17.25 -16.66 -13.78
C THR A 37 17.81 -15.90 -12.59
N THR A 38 19.13 -15.72 -12.54
CA THR A 38 19.79 -14.95 -11.47
C THR A 38 19.33 -13.49 -11.43
N GLN A 39 18.99 -12.89 -12.57
CA GLN A 39 18.44 -11.55 -12.63
C GLN A 39 17.03 -11.49 -12.00
N ARG A 40 16.16 -12.47 -12.27
CA ARG A 40 14.82 -12.56 -11.66
C ARG A 40 14.92 -12.65 -10.14
N ASP A 41 15.82 -13.50 -9.63
CA ASP A 41 16.00 -13.69 -8.18
C ASP A 41 16.46 -12.41 -7.49
N VAL A 42 17.41 -11.68 -8.09
CA VAL A 42 17.87 -10.38 -7.60
C VAL A 42 16.74 -9.36 -7.58
N LEU A 43 15.92 -9.29 -8.64
CA LEU A 43 14.77 -8.37 -8.69
C LEU A 43 13.71 -8.71 -7.64
N ILE A 44 13.45 -10.00 -7.40
CA ILE A 44 12.56 -10.46 -6.32
C ILE A 44 13.13 -10.06 -4.96
N ALA A 45 14.43 -10.25 -4.73
CA ALA A 45 15.07 -9.86 -3.47
C ALA A 45 14.97 -8.35 -3.22
N LEU A 46 15.18 -7.53 -4.26
CA LEU A 46 15.00 -6.08 -4.18
C LEU A 46 13.55 -5.68 -3.89
N ALA A 47 12.56 -6.35 -4.52
CA ALA A 47 11.15 -6.12 -4.23
C ALA A 47 10.82 -6.42 -2.76
N LYS A 48 11.26 -7.57 -2.25
CA LYS A 48 11.08 -7.97 -0.85
C LYS A 48 11.70 -6.96 0.11
N GLN A 49 12.95 -6.59 -0.13
CA GLN A 49 13.67 -5.61 0.71
C GLN A 49 12.99 -4.24 0.68
N SER A 50 12.54 -3.78 -0.49
CA SER A 50 11.86 -2.49 -0.64
C SER A 50 10.54 -2.44 0.12
N ILE A 51 9.73 -3.50 0.07
CA ILE A 51 8.48 -3.58 0.84
C ILE A 51 8.76 -3.58 2.34
N LEU A 52 9.63 -4.47 2.83
CA LEU A 52 9.92 -4.60 4.26
C LEU A 52 10.51 -3.31 4.85
N SER A 53 11.51 -2.72 4.18
CA SER A 53 12.15 -1.49 4.64
C SER A 53 11.18 -0.30 4.71
N LYS A 54 10.30 -0.14 3.70
CA LYS A 54 9.34 0.96 3.69
C LYS A 54 8.17 0.74 4.64
N LEU A 55 7.78 -0.51 4.91
CA LEU A 55 6.84 -0.85 5.99
C LEU A 55 7.49 -0.84 7.39
N ARG A 56 8.81 -0.60 7.46
CA ARG A 56 9.61 -0.66 8.71
C ARG A 56 9.51 -2.00 9.43
N LEU A 57 9.36 -3.07 8.67
CA LEU A 57 9.37 -4.44 9.16
C LEU A 57 10.79 -5.02 8.93
N PRO A 58 11.49 -5.52 9.96
CA PRO A 58 12.79 -6.15 9.74
C PRO A 58 12.68 -7.43 8.93
N ASP A 59 11.61 -8.20 9.17
CA ASP A 59 11.28 -9.44 8.46
C ASP A 59 9.76 -9.58 8.29
N ARG A 60 9.35 -10.50 7.40
CA ARG A 60 7.96 -10.92 7.23
C ARG A 60 7.34 -11.30 8.59
N PRO A 61 6.12 -10.82 8.91
CA PRO A 61 5.41 -11.21 10.12
C PRO A 61 5.05 -12.69 10.15
N ASN A 62 5.07 -13.29 11.35
CA ASN A 62 4.62 -14.67 11.56
C ASN A 62 3.17 -14.67 12.02
N ILE A 63 2.24 -14.99 11.11
CA ILE A 63 0.81 -14.88 11.38
C ILE A 63 0.32 -16.16 12.07
N THR A 64 0.29 -16.15 13.40
CA THR A 64 -0.10 -17.30 14.23
C THR A 64 -1.62 -17.42 14.41
N GLN A 65 -2.34 -16.29 14.33
CA GLN A 65 -3.81 -16.24 14.33
C GLN A 65 -4.26 -15.19 13.30
N PRO A 66 -4.40 -15.56 12.02
CA PRO A 66 -4.94 -14.63 11.05
C PRO A 66 -6.37 -14.27 11.46
N THR A 67 -6.71 -12.98 11.49
CA THR A 67 -8.12 -12.58 11.50
C THR A 67 -8.79 -13.32 10.35
N SER A 68 -9.88 -14.02 10.65
CA SER A 68 -10.46 -15.00 9.73
C SER A 68 -10.69 -14.42 8.34
N ARG A 69 -10.15 -15.12 7.32
CA ARG A 69 -10.27 -14.71 5.90
C ARG A 69 -11.75 -14.49 5.50
N GLY A 70 -12.67 -15.21 6.14
CA GLY A 70 -14.12 -15.04 5.98
C GLY A 70 -14.64 -13.68 6.45
N ALA A 71 -14.18 -13.18 7.60
CA ALA A 71 -14.58 -11.88 8.13
C ALA A 71 -14.07 -10.75 7.24
N LEU A 72 -12.84 -10.88 6.77
CA LEU A 72 -12.25 -9.90 5.85
C LEU A 72 -12.98 -9.85 4.49
N LEU A 73 -13.26 -11.02 3.88
CA LEU A 73 -14.03 -11.08 2.65
C LEU A 73 -15.45 -10.54 2.83
N THR A 74 -16.06 -10.77 4.00
CA THR A 74 -17.38 -10.22 4.35
C THR A 74 -17.33 -8.70 4.46
N ALA A 75 -16.30 -8.15 5.10
CA ALA A 75 -16.08 -6.71 5.19
C ALA A 75 -15.92 -6.08 3.80
N LEU A 76 -15.04 -6.64 2.96
CA LEU A 76 -14.81 -6.18 1.59
C LEU A 76 -16.09 -6.22 0.73
N ARG A 77 -16.89 -7.29 0.83
CA ARG A 77 -18.18 -7.39 0.11
C ARG A 77 -19.18 -6.31 0.55
N ARG A 78 -19.27 -6.04 1.86
CA ARG A 78 -20.21 -5.05 2.40
C ARG A 78 -19.86 -3.62 2.00
N MET A 79 -18.58 -3.28 1.98
CA MET A 79 -18.15 -1.98 1.46
C MET A 79 -18.50 -1.80 -0.02
N ARG A 80 -18.30 -2.84 -0.84
CA ARG A 80 -18.69 -2.81 -2.26
C ARG A 80 -20.21 -2.65 -2.46
N ALA A 81 -21.01 -3.29 -1.60
CA ALA A 81 -22.48 -3.16 -1.65
C ALA A 81 -22.96 -1.73 -1.32
N GLN A 82 -22.38 -1.08 -0.32
CA GLN A 82 -22.74 0.33 -0.01
C GLN A 82 -22.47 1.28 -1.17
N ARG A 83 -21.40 1.03 -1.95
CA ARG A 83 -21.11 1.84 -3.14
C ARG A 83 -22.19 1.70 -4.22
N MET A 84 -22.79 0.51 -4.36
CA MET A 84 -23.91 0.29 -5.28
C MET A 84 -25.20 0.94 -4.80
N ASP A 85 -25.48 0.97 -3.49
CA ASP A 85 -26.70 1.61 -2.96
C ASP A 85 -26.66 3.15 -3.06
N THR A 86 -25.48 3.77 -3.01
CA THR A 86 -25.32 5.22 -3.25
C THR A 86 -25.38 5.62 -4.72
N ALA A 87 -25.42 4.65 -5.63
CA ALA A 87 -25.49 4.89 -7.06
C ALA A 87 -26.74 4.22 -7.65
N LEU A 88 -27.87 4.92 -7.77
CA LEU A 88 -28.84 4.69 -8.87
C LEU A 88 -29.96 5.78 -8.91
N PRO A 89 -30.55 6.06 -10.08
CA PRO A 89 -31.66 5.25 -10.61
C PRO A 89 -31.38 4.57 -11.97
N PRO A 90 -32.19 3.54 -12.34
CA PRO A 90 -32.00 2.73 -13.53
C PRO A 90 -32.61 3.40 -14.76
N GLY A 91 -31.82 3.49 -15.84
CA GLY A 91 -32.33 3.89 -17.14
C GLY A 91 -31.30 4.63 -17.99
N MET A 92 -30.27 3.92 -18.48
CA MET A 92 -29.67 4.09 -19.81
C MET A 92 -28.62 2.99 -20.00
N PRO A 93 -28.46 2.45 -21.23
CA PRO A 93 -27.48 1.40 -21.49
C PRO A 93 -26.06 1.99 -21.34
N HIS A 94 -25.27 1.43 -20.42
CA HIS A 94 -23.87 1.81 -20.31
C HIS A 94 -23.07 1.09 -21.40
N ASP A 95 -22.64 1.87 -22.39
CA ASP A 95 -21.64 1.47 -23.36
C ASP A 95 -20.32 1.15 -22.63
N GLY A 96 -19.66 0.08 -23.06
CA GLY A 96 -18.45 -0.46 -22.46
C GLY A 96 -17.26 0.46 -22.69
N GLY A 97 -17.11 1.47 -21.82
CA GLY A 97 -15.98 2.38 -21.83
C GLY A 97 -15.22 2.35 -20.51
N ILE A 98 -13.99 1.83 -20.53
CA ILE A 98 -13.01 2.00 -19.46
C ILE A 98 -12.88 3.51 -19.15
N PRO A 99 -13.02 3.98 -17.90
CA PRO A 99 -12.94 5.41 -17.62
C PRO A 99 -11.54 5.95 -17.95
N HIS A 100 -11.45 6.74 -19.00
CA HIS A 100 -10.25 7.49 -19.38
C HIS A 100 -9.94 8.53 -18.30
N LEU A 101 -8.86 8.29 -17.55
CA LEU A 101 -8.26 9.26 -16.63
C LEU A 101 -7.92 10.57 -17.37
N HIS A 102 -8.59 11.67 -17.03
CA HIS A 102 -8.22 13.02 -17.46
C HIS A 102 -7.35 13.71 -16.39
N PRO A 103 -6.35 14.53 -16.78
CA PRO A 103 -5.33 15.04 -15.87
C PRO A 103 -5.78 16.36 -15.22
N GLY A 104 -6.17 16.30 -13.95
CA GLY A 104 -6.49 17.47 -13.15
C GLY A 104 -6.82 17.09 -11.71
N MET A 105 -5.93 17.44 -10.78
CA MET A 105 -5.94 17.09 -9.35
C MET A 105 -5.94 15.58 -9.10
N GLY A 106 -4.76 15.04 -8.80
CA GLY A 106 -4.63 13.66 -8.33
C GLY A 106 -5.20 13.56 -6.92
N VAL A 107 -6.51 13.47 -6.85
CA VAL A 107 -7.23 13.17 -5.63
C VAL A 107 -7.24 11.67 -5.53
N GLN A 108 -6.43 11.11 -4.63
CA GLN A 108 -6.50 9.69 -4.38
C GLN A 108 -7.51 9.49 -3.26
N GLU A 109 -8.68 9.00 -3.63
CA GLU A 109 -9.63 8.44 -2.67
C GLU A 109 -9.17 7.03 -2.33
N TYR A 110 -9.20 6.71 -1.04
CA TYR A 110 -8.78 5.41 -0.55
C TYR A 110 -9.61 5.03 0.68
N GLU A 111 -9.84 3.74 0.84
CA GLU A 111 -10.62 3.18 1.93
C GLU A 111 -9.71 2.70 3.07
N ILE A 112 -10.13 2.92 4.31
CA ILE A 112 -9.47 2.50 5.54
C ILE A 112 -10.37 1.45 6.18
N LEU A 113 -9.80 0.30 6.53
CA LEU A 113 -10.48 -0.74 7.30
C LEU A 113 -9.76 -0.91 8.64
N SER A 114 -10.52 -0.91 9.74
CA SER A 114 -10.01 -1.19 11.08
C SER A 114 -10.90 -2.23 11.74
N PHE A 115 -10.34 -3.39 12.12
CA PHE A 115 -11.09 -4.44 12.79
C PHE A 115 -11.03 -4.25 14.31
N ALA A 116 -12.05 -4.71 15.01
CA ALA A 116 -12.13 -4.57 16.46
C ALA A 116 -11.15 -5.49 17.18
N GLU A 117 -10.36 -4.93 18.09
CA GLU A 117 -9.70 -5.67 19.15
C GLU A 117 -10.62 -5.72 20.39
N SER A 118 -10.70 -6.88 21.04
CA SER A 118 -11.49 -7.03 22.28
C SER A 118 -10.78 -6.38 23.46
N GLY A 119 -11.48 -5.48 24.15
CA GLY A 119 -11.04 -4.91 25.42
C GLY A 119 -11.68 -5.61 26.62
N SER A 120 -11.95 -4.85 27.69
CA SER A 120 -12.66 -5.33 28.87
C SER A 120 -14.09 -5.76 28.53
N SER A 121 -14.50 -6.92 29.03
CA SER A 121 -15.86 -7.44 28.90
C SER A 121 -16.48 -7.70 30.26
N THR A 122 -17.78 -7.43 30.36
CA THR A 122 -18.64 -7.69 31.52
C THR A 122 -19.85 -8.51 31.04
N SER A 123 -20.70 -8.98 31.95
CA SER A 123 -21.90 -9.73 31.56
C SER A 123 -22.88 -8.91 30.71
N ARG A 124 -22.86 -7.58 30.83
CA ARG A 124 -23.78 -6.64 30.16
C ARG A 124 -23.14 -5.77 29.09
N GLY A 125 -21.83 -5.84 28.92
CA GLY A 125 -21.17 -4.95 27.98
C GLY A 125 -19.75 -5.30 27.64
N VAL A 126 -19.32 -4.84 26.48
CA VAL A 126 -18.01 -5.14 25.90
C VAL A 126 -17.41 -3.87 25.32
N ARG A 127 -16.10 -3.72 25.53
CA ARG A 127 -15.32 -2.64 24.95
C ARG A 127 -14.56 -3.15 23.73
N LEU A 128 -14.63 -2.41 22.64
CA LEU A 128 -13.93 -2.66 21.39
C LEU A 128 -12.97 -1.51 21.09
N HIS A 129 -11.78 -1.85 20.60
CA HIS A 129 -10.77 -0.90 20.18
C HIS A 129 -10.51 -1.02 18.68
N PHE A 130 -10.48 0.12 17.99
CA PHE A 130 -10.19 0.22 16.56
C PHE A 130 -8.99 1.12 16.36
N HIS A 131 -7.96 0.60 15.71
CA HIS A 131 -6.69 1.28 15.50
C HIS A 131 -6.57 1.89 14.11
N PHE A 132 -6.03 3.10 14.03
CA PHE A 132 -5.82 3.87 12.80
C PHE A 132 -4.35 4.31 12.71
N ASN A 133 -3.77 4.24 11.50
CA ASN A 133 -2.36 4.56 11.30
C ASN A 133 -2.10 6.09 11.35
N ARG A 134 -1.05 6.49 12.09
CA ARG A 134 -0.64 7.88 12.34
C ARG A 134 -0.26 8.62 11.07
N GLU A 135 0.29 7.90 10.08
CA GLU A 135 0.77 8.50 8.83
C GLU A 135 -0.37 9.11 8.01
N LEU A 136 -1.63 8.70 8.26
CA LEU A 136 -2.80 9.29 7.62
C LEU A 136 -3.29 10.56 8.31
N ALA A 137 -2.95 10.83 9.57
CA ALA A 137 -3.55 11.93 10.34
C ALA A 137 -3.24 13.35 9.79
N GLY A 138 -2.17 13.52 9.00
CA GLY A 138 -1.70 14.84 8.57
C GLY A 138 -2.00 15.26 7.13
N SER A 139 -2.38 14.34 6.24
CA SER A 139 -2.49 14.58 4.79
C SER A 139 -3.81 14.11 4.18
N THR A 140 -4.78 13.77 5.03
CA THR A 140 -5.96 13.01 4.64
C THR A 140 -7.24 13.59 5.21
N GLU A 141 -8.27 13.66 4.37
CA GLU A 141 -9.59 14.15 4.70
C GLU A 141 -10.55 12.96 4.75
N ILE A 142 -11.16 12.69 5.90
CA ILE A 142 -12.19 11.63 6.03
C ILE A 142 -13.49 12.14 5.41
N LEU A 143 -13.96 11.45 4.38
CA LEU A 143 -15.22 11.75 3.69
C LEU A 143 -16.41 11.11 4.41
N GLN A 144 -16.25 9.84 4.81
CA GLN A 144 -17.27 9.05 5.49
C GLN A 144 -16.59 8.01 6.38
N ALA A 145 -17.18 7.66 7.53
CA ALA A 145 -16.80 6.47 8.27
C ALA A 145 -17.99 5.75 8.87
N THR A 146 -18.04 4.44 8.71
CA THR A 146 -19.15 3.58 9.13
C THR A 146 -18.63 2.45 10.01
N LEU A 147 -19.21 2.30 11.19
CA LEU A 147 -19.00 1.17 12.09
C LEU A 147 -19.98 0.06 11.73
N TYR A 148 -19.47 -1.17 11.58
CA TYR A 148 -20.24 -2.37 11.31
C TYR A 148 -20.20 -3.29 12.52
N LEU A 149 -21.39 -3.59 13.05
CA LEU A 149 -21.59 -4.50 14.18
C LEU A 149 -22.49 -5.64 13.74
N PHE A 150 -22.14 -6.87 14.10
CA PHE A 150 -23.03 -8.02 13.94
C PHE A 150 -23.68 -8.33 15.28
N TRP A 151 -25.00 -8.42 15.28
CA TRP A 151 -25.78 -8.82 16.43
C TRP A 151 -26.21 -10.28 16.25
N ALA A 152 -25.76 -11.16 17.13
CA ALA A 152 -26.52 -12.38 17.41
C ALA A 152 -27.73 -12.01 18.25
N VAL A 153 -28.86 -12.70 18.11
CA VAL A 153 -30.04 -12.50 18.96
C VAL A 153 -30.43 -13.88 19.50
N PRO A 154 -30.46 -14.10 20.83
CA PRO A 154 -30.70 -15.43 21.39
C PRO A 154 -32.18 -15.77 21.54
N SER A 155 -33.07 -14.77 21.57
CA SER A 155 -34.53 -14.99 21.58
C SER A 155 -35.25 -14.03 20.65
N PRO A 156 -36.37 -14.42 20.02
CA PRO A 156 -37.20 -13.49 19.25
C PRO A 156 -37.78 -12.41 20.17
N GLY A 157 -37.56 -11.13 19.83
CA GLY A 157 -37.96 -9.98 20.66
C GLY A 157 -37.21 -8.71 20.27
N THR A 158 -37.58 -7.57 20.87
CA THR A 158 -36.90 -6.30 20.68
C THR A 158 -35.87 -6.10 21.78
N HIS A 159 -34.60 -5.99 21.40
CA HIS A 159 -33.50 -5.89 22.37
C HIS A 159 -32.83 -4.51 22.27
N PRO A 160 -32.96 -3.66 23.31
CA PRO A 160 -32.30 -2.36 23.31
C PRO A 160 -30.80 -2.53 23.61
N VAL A 161 -29.98 -1.99 22.72
CA VAL A 161 -28.53 -1.94 22.83
C VAL A 161 -28.08 -0.50 22.77
N THR A 162 -27.21 -0.12 23.70
CA THR A 162 -26.60 1.22 23.74
C THR A 162 -25.15 1.12 23.24
N VAL A 163 -24.83 1.94 22.25
CA VAL A 163 -23.50 2.07 21.66
C VAL A 163 -22.92 3.42 22.04
N ARG A 164 -21.80 3.43 22.76
CA ARG A 164 -21.08 4.64 23.17
C ARG A 164 -19.74 4.73 22.48
N LEU A 165 -19.47 5.88 21.86
CA LEU A 165 -18.16 6.23 21.31
C LEU A 165 -17.40 7.00 22.39
N LEU A 166 -16.26 6.46 22.81
CA LEU A 166 -15.42 7.06 23.84
C LEU A 166 -14.26 7.81 23.21
N GLN A 167 -14.02 9.03 23.69
CA GLN A 167 -12.88 9.85 23.30
C GLN A 167 -11.85 9.85 24.43
N PRO A 168 -10.55 9.64 24.13
CA PRO A 168 -9.52 9.68 25.15
C PRO A 168 -9.38 11.12 25.69
N ASP A 169 -9.36 11.26 27.03
CA ASP A 169 -9.06 12.54 27.68
C ASP A 169 -7.60 12.94 27.39
N PRO A 170 -7.27 14.24 27.24
CA PRO A 170 -5.90 14.72 27.06
C PRO A 170 -4.88 14.22 28.09
N THR A 171 -5.30 13.77 29.27
CA THR A 171 -4.42 13.21 30.31
C THR A 171 -4.28 11.68 30.28
N GLY A 172 -5.05 11.00 29.43
CA GLY A 172 -4.96 9.55 29.17
C GLY A 172 -5.58 8.64 30.23
N LEU A 173 -6.00 9.16 31.39
CA LEU A 173 -6.52 8.35 32.50
C LEU A 173 -8.04 8.15 32.44
N ASN A 174 -8.78 9.10 31.86
CA ASN A 174 -10.24 9.07 31.74
C ASN A 174 -10.67 9.04 30.27
N ALA A 175 -11.88 8.54 30.00
CA ALA A 175 -12.50 8.61 28.69
C ALA A 175 -13.84 9.32 28.81
N THR A 176 -14.13 10.24 27.89
CA THR A 176 -15.41 10.94 27.84
C THR A 176 -16.30 10.32 26.77
N VAL A 177 -17.61 10.27 27.02
CA VAL A 177 -18.57 9.81 26.02
C VAL A 177 -18.74 10.91 24.98
N ALA A 178 -18.23 10.68 23.78
CA ALA A 178 -18.34 11.61 22.66
C ALA A 178 -19.68 11.50 21.92
N SER A 179 -20.25 10.29 21.87
CA SER A 179 -21.57 10.04 21.28
C SER A 179 -22.19 8.79 21.88
N GLU A 180 -23.52 8.81 22.06
CA GLU A 180 -24.33 7.67 22.51
C GLU A 180 -25.44 7.43 21.47
N THR A 181 -25.60 6.19 21.03
CA THR A 181 -26.64 5.76 20.09
C THR A 181 -27.38 4.56 20.66
N ARG A 182 -28.71 4.62 20.70
CA ARG A 182 -29.55 3.50 21.12
C ARG A 182 -30.13 2.80 19.91
N LEU A 183 -30.00 1.49 19.87
CA LEU A 183 -30.44 0.63 18.78
C LEU A 183 -31.42 -0.41 19.32
N GLU A 184 -32.43 -0.73 18.53
CA GLU A 184 -33.34 -1.82 18.82
C GLU A 184 -33.09 -2.98 17.86
N VAL A 185 -32.60 -4.10 18.40
CA VAL A 185 -32.23 -5.27 17.61
C VAL A 185 -33.34 -6.31 17.71
N GLN A 186 -34.05 -6.53 16.60
CA GLN A 186 -35.16 -7.49 16.52
C GLN A 186 -34.74 -8.87 16.03
N ARG A 187 -33.71 -8.94 15.19
CA ARG A 187 -33.24 -10.17 14.55
C ARG A 187 -31.72 -10.18 14.43
N ALA A 188 -31.15 -11.37 14.34
CA ALA A 188 -29.72 -11.50 14.08
C ALA A 188 -29.36 -10.87 12.73
N GLY A 189 -28.30 -10.08 12.71
CA GLY A 189 -27.93 -9.34 11.52
C GLY A 189 -26.93 -8.22 11.77
N TRP A 190 -26.51 -7.61 10.68
CA TRP A 190 -25.58 -6.50 10.71
C TRP A 190 -26.31 -5.18 10.88
N ALA A 191 -25.79 -4.34 11.76
CA ALA A 191 -26.16 -2.94 11.86
C ALA A 191 -24.96 -2.05 11.51
N THR A 192 -25.27 -0.84 11.05
CA THR A 192 -24.28 0.18 10.71
C THR A 192 -24.54 1.44 11.52
N LEU A 193 -23.48 2.07 12.00
CA LEU A 193 -23.53 3.38 12.64
C LEU A 193 -22.56 4.34 11.94
N ASP A 194 -22.99 5.58 11.72
CA ASP A 194 -22.10 6.63 11.23
C ASP A 194 -21.15 7.08 12.35
N VAL A 195 -19.86 6.93 12.12
CA VAL A 195 -18.78 7.32 13.03
C VAL A 195 -17.83 8.33 12.40
N GLY A 196 -18.21 8.94 11.26
CA GLY A 196 -17.39 9.88 10.49
C GLY A 196 -16.79 10.99 11.34
N ARG A 197 -17.62 11.66 12.14
CA ARG A 197 -17.19 12.77 13.00
C ARG A 197 -16.18 12.33 14.08
N ALA A 198 -16.40 11.15 14.68
CA ALA A 198 -15.52 10.62 15.71
C ALA A 198 -14.14 10.27 15.12
N VAL A 199 -14.12 9.64 13.95
CA VAL A 199 -12.87 9.31 13.24
C VAL A 199 -12.15 10.59 12.78
N GLN A 200 -12.87 11.59 12.27
CA GLN A 200 -12.28 12.86 11.86
C GLN A 200 -11.66 13.62 13.04
N SER A 201 -12.34 13.66 14.20
CA SER A 201 -11.83 14.23 15.44
C SER A 201 -10.59 13.48 15.96
N LEU A 202 -10.57 12.16 15.83
CA LEU A 202 -9.43 11.34 16.21
C LEU A 202 -8.16 11.67 15.40
N PHE A 203 -8.32 11.85 14.09
CA PHE A 203 -7.22 12.19 13.18
C PHE A 203 -6.69 13.60 13.43
N SER A 204 -7.57 14.58 13.70
CA SER A 204 -7.14 15.95 13.99
C SER A 204 -6.41 16.08 15.33
N GLN A 205 -6.72 15.22 16.30
CA GLN A 205 -6.07 15.18 17.62
C GLN A 205 -4.78 14.34 17.65
N GLY A 206 -4.42 13.68 16.55
CA GLY A 206 -3.25 12.79 16.48
C GLY A 206 -3.39 11.51 17.30
N SER A 207 -4.61 11.18 17.76
CA SER A 207 -4.91 9.92 18.42
C SER A 207 -5.06 8.81 17.37
N GLN A 208 -4.78 7.57 17.76
CA GLN A 208 -4.77 6.42 16.87
C GLN A 208 -5.81 5.37 17.22
N ARG A 209 -6.56 5.54 18.31
CA ARG A 209 -7.43 4.51 18.85
C ARG A 209 -8.84 5.03 19.10
N LEU A 210 -9.80 4.55 18.32
CA LEU A 210 -11.23 4.75 18.58
C LEU A 210 -11.68 3.65 19.55
N THR A 211 -12.38 4.04 20.62
CA THR A 211 -12.93 3.08 21.58
C THR A 211 -14.45 3.10 21.51
N VAL A 212 -15.06 1.92 21.36
CA VAL A 212 -16.51 1.74 21.30
C VAL A 212 -16.91 0.86 22.47
N GLU A 213 -17.85 1.32 23.27
CA GLU A 213 -18.44 0.57 24.37
C GLU A 213 -19.87 0.18 24.01
N LEU A 214 -20.19 -1.09 24.20
CA LEU A 214 -21.48 -1.67 23.89
C LEU A 214 -22.10 -2.15 25.18
N GLU A 215 -23.30 -1.70 25.48
CA GLU A 215 -24.04 -2.01 26.69
C GLU A 215 -25.43 -2.54 26.33
N VAL A 216 -25.83 -3.65 26.96
CA VAL A 216 -27.13 -4.29 26.74
C VAL A 216 -27.95 -4.24 28.03
N ALA A 217 -29.25 -4.01 27.91
CA ALA A 217 -30.12 -3.76 29.06
C ALA A 217 -30.36 -4.98 29.98
N GLU A 218 -30.21 -6.20 29.46
CA GLU A 218 -30.38 -7.46 30.22
C GLU A 218 -29.11 -8.32 30.13
N ASP A 219 -28.94 -9.32 31.00
CA ASP A 219 -27.81 -10.25 30.92
C ASP A 219 -28.12 -11.34 29.87
N TRP A 220 -27.76 -11.08 28.61
CA TRP A 220 -28.02 -11.97 27.45
C TRP A 220 -27.13 -13.24 27.41
N GLY A 221 -26.38 -13.52 28.48
CA GLY A 221 -25.12 -14.27 28.36
C GLY A 221 -24.10 -13.42 27.57
N SER A 222 -22.81 -13.77 27.63
CA SER A 222 -21.70 -13.02 26.97
C SER A 222 -22.15 -12.39 25.64
N PRO A 223 -22.18 -11.04 25.53
CA PRO A 223 -23.02 -10.37 24.57
C PRO A 223 -22.47 -10.57 23.16
N LEU A 224 -23.27 -11.27 22.34
CA LEU A 224 -23.69 -11.00 20.95
C LEU A 224 -22.66 -10.66 19.87
N LEU A 225 -21.42 -10.37 20.22
CA LEU A 225 -20.36 -10.16 19.27
C LEU A 225 -19.67 -11.48 19.06
N ALA A 226 -19.84 -11.95 17.85
CA ALA A 226 -18.94 -12.90 17.25
C ALA A 226 -17.55 -12.26 17.00
N VAL A 227 -16.93 -11.66 18.02
CA VAL A 227 -15.49 -11.29 18.01
C VAL A 227 -14.62 -12.55 17.93
N HIS A 228 -15.22 -13.74 17.89
CA HIS A 228 -14.52 -15.00 17.70
C HIS A 228 -15.17 -15.88 16.60
N SER A 229 -16.07 -15.33 15.76
CA SER A 229 -16.58 -16.06 14.59
C SER A 229 -15.85 -15.65 13.34
N ASP A 230 -15.59 -16.63 12.49
CA ASP A 230 -14.83 -16.47 11.26
C ASP A 230 -15.44 -15.54 10.19
N SER A 231 -16.64 -14.98 10.42
CA SER A 231 -17.37 -14.17 9.43
C SER A 231 -18.03 -12.89 9.98
N HIS A 232 -18.01 -12.67 11.29
CA HIS A 232 -18.85 -11.66 11.94
C HIS A 232 -18.06 -10.67 12.80
N TRP A 233 -16.78 -10.52 12.47
CA TRP A 233 -15.87 -9.65 13.20
C TRP A 233 -16.26 -8.16 13.02
N PRO A 234 -16.40 -7.37 14.09
CA PRO A 234 -16.74 -5.96 13.98
C PRO A 234 -15.63 -5.15 13.30
N PHE A 235 -15.98 -4.17 12.49
CA PHE A 235 -15.00 -3.33 11.79
C PHE A 235 -15.53 -1.91 11.52
N VAL A 236 -14.61 -0.96 11.39
CA VAL A 236 -14.87 0.39 10.89
C VAL A 236 -14.31 0.50 9.48
N ALA A 237 -15.13 0.99 8.55
CA ALA A 237 -14.71 1.36 7.21
C ALA A 237 -14.77 2.88 7.06
N ALA A 238 -13.70 3.52 6.63
CA ALA A 238 -13.68 4.96 6.35
C ALA A 238 -13.23 5.23 4.92
N GLN A 239 -13.93 6.11 4.21
CA GLN A 239 -13.49 6.67 2.95
C GLN A 239 -12.70 7.93 3.24
N ALA A 240 -11.51 8.03 2.68
CA ALA A 240 -10.61 9.15 2.89
C ALA A 240 -10.06 9.65 1.55
N ARG A 241 -9.70 10.93 1.53
CA ARG A 241 -9.17 11.64 0.38
C ARG A 241 -7.79 12.17 0.73
N ALA A 242 -6.78 11.77 -0.02
CA ALA A 242 -5.45 12.39 0.04
C ALA A 242 -5.25 13.31 -1.16
N ARG A 243 -4.72 14.51 -0.90
CA ARG A 243 -4.25 15.40 -1.97
C ARG A 243 -2.89 14.94 -2.43
N THR A 244 -2.78 14.50 -3.69
CA THR A 244 -1.47 14.31 -4.34
C THR A 244 -1.10 15.54 -5.16
N PRO A 245 0.15 16.01 -5.10
CA PRO A 245 0.59 17.17 -5.88
C PRO A 245 0.52 16.90 -7.38
N HIS A 246 0.15 17.93 -8.16
CA HIS A 246 0.11 17.89 -9.62
C HIS A 246 1.49 17.53 -10.18
N ARG A 247 1.61 16.35 -10.79
CA ARG A 247 2.79 15.94 -11.54
C ARG A 247 2.41 15.84 -13.02
N VAL A 248 3.01 16.69 -13.86
CA VAL A 248 2.90 16.61 -15.32
C VAL A 248 3.37 15.22 -15.74
N GLN A 249 2.45 14.40 -16.25
CA GLN A 249 2.70 13.00 -16.58
C GLN A 249 3.41 12.94 -17.94
N ARG A 250 4.73 12.78 -17.93
CA ARG A 250 5.47 12.44 -19.16
C ARG A 250 5.15 10.99 -19.48
N ARG A 251 4.70 10.70 -20.71
CA ARG A 251 4.53 9.32 -21.17
C ARG A 251 5.90 8.66 -21.21
N GLY A 252 6.12 7.66 -20.35
CA GLY A 252 7.35 6.87 -20.33
C GLY A 252 7.48 6.02 -21.59
N ILE A 253 8.72 5.73 -21.99
CA ILE A 253 9.02 4.82 -23.11
C ILE A 253 9.16 3.41 -22.55
N ASP A 254 8.37 2.47 -23.05
CA ASP A 254 8.48 1.04 -22.74
C ASP A 254 9.49 0.35 -23.67
N CYS A 255 10.21 -0.64 -23.14
CA CYS A 255 11.22 -1.35 -23.91
C CYS A 255 10.58 -2.22 -25.00
N SER A 256 10.85 -1.90 -26.27
CA SER A 256 10.58 -2.78 -27.41
C SER A 256 11.77 -3.71 -27.66
N GLY A 257 11.52 -4.90 -28.22
CA GLY A 257 12.49 -6.00 -28.35
C GLY A 257 13.83 -5.64 -29.01
N ASP A 258 13.84 -4.64 -29.90
CA ASP A 258 15.05 -4.24 -30.65
C ASP A 258 15.75 -2.99 -30.09
N SER A 259 15.11 -2.25 -29.17
CA SER A 259 15.67 -1.00 -28.67
C SER A 259 16.64 -1.24 -27.50
N ARG A 260 17.88 -0.77 -27.64
CA ARG A 260 18.88 -0.74 -26.57
C ARG A 260 18.87 0.56 -25.77
N MET A 261 17.97 1.49 -26.10
CA MET A 261 17.86 2.80 -25.46
C MET A 261 17.21 2.70 -24.07
N CYS A 262 17.45 3.66 -23.19
CA CYS A 262 16.81 3.76 -21.89
C CYS A 262 15.28 3.71 -22.01
N CYS A 263 14.68 2.73 -21.33
CA CYS A 263 13.25 2.45 -21.36
C CYS A 263 12.83 1.71 -20.08
N ARG A 264 11.51 1.67 -19.85
CA ARG A 264 10.91 0.90 -18.77
C ARG A 264 10.73 -0.55 -19.22
N LYS A 265 11.22 -1.48 -18.40
CA LYS A 265 10.92 -2.92 -18.50
C LYS A 265 9.86 -3.31 -17.50
N GLU A 266 8.90 -4.08 -17.97
CA GLU A 266 7.88 -4.66 -17.12
C GLU A 266 8.44 -5.78 -16.26
N PHE A 267 8.05 -5.80 -14.99
CA PHE A 267 8.39 -6.89 -14.08
C PHE A 267 7.28 -7.04 -13.04
N PHE A 268 6.57 -8.16 -13.12
CA PHE A 268 5.52 -8.49 -12.18
C PHE A 268 6.08 -9.35 -11.04
N VAL A 269 5.79 -8.93 -9.82
CA VAL A 269 6.09 -9.67 -8.59
C VAL A 269 4.79 -10.30 -8.12
N ASP A 270 4.70 -11.61 -8.25
CA ASP A 270 3.58 -12.39 -7.71
C ASP A 270 3.87 -12.73 -6.24
N PHE A 271 2.98 -12.33 -5.33
CA PHE A 271 3.18 -12.58 -3.91
C PHE A 271 3.04 -14.05 -3.55
N LYS A 272 2.22 -14.80 -4.29
CA LYS A 272 2.08 -16.25 -4.11
C LYS A 272 3.35 -16.99 -4.53
N GLU A 273 3.97 -16.60 -5.65
CA GLU A 273 5.22 -17.22 -6.11
C GLU A 273 6.36 -17.04 -5.10
N ILE A 274 6.39 -15.89 -4.41
CA ILE A 274 7.45 -15.58 -3.45
C ILE A 274 7.11 -16.01 -2.01
N GLY A 275 5.94 -16.64 -1.82
CA GLY A 275 5.43 -17.17 -0.56
C GLY A 275 4.97 -16.12 0.43
N TRP A 276 4.43 -14.98 -0.01
CA TRP A 276 3.98 -13.83 0.82
C TRP A 276 2.46 -13.67 0.87
N GLU A 277 1.70 -14.60 0.28
CA GLU A 277 0.23 -14.60 0.22
C GLU A 277 -0.47 -14.85 1.56
N ASP A 278 0.26 -15.29 2.57
CA ASP A 278 -0.23 -15.53 3.92
C ASP A 278 -0.39 -14.24 4.73
N TRP A 279 0.52 -13.29 4.54
CA TRP A 279 0.54 -12.04 5.29
C TRP A 279 0.14 -10.84 4.42
N ILE A 280 0.40 -10.88 3.11
CA ILE A 280 -0.14 -9.90 2.16
C ILE A 280 -1.47 -10.42 1.61
N ILE A 281 -2.52 -9.68 1.91
CA ILE A 281 -3.90 -10.03 1.58
C ILE A 281 -4.27 -9.51 0.19
N GLN A 282 -3.93 -8.26 -0.11
CA GLN A 282 -4.13 -7.64 -1.43
C GLN A 282 -3.04 -6.62 -1.75
N PRO A 283 -2.69 -6.43 -3.04
CA PRO A 283 -3.11 -7.25 -4.20
C PRO A 283 -2.43 -8.64 -4.20
N GLU A 284 -2.71 -9.49 -5.19
CA GLU A 284 -2.05 -10.80 -5.37
C GLU A 284 -0.59 -10.66 -5.86
N GLY A 285 -0.27 -9.51 -6.43
CA GLY A 285 1.05 -9.15 -6.92
C GLY A 285 1.04 -7.73 -7.46
N TYR A 286 2.19 -7.24 -7.91
CA TYR A 286 2.30 -5.89 -8.47
C TYR A 286 3.38 -5.77 -9.55
N HIS A 287 3.20 -4.79 -10.44
CA HIS A 287 4.19 -4.43 -11.44
C HIS A 287 5.25 -3.51 -10.83
N MET A 288 6.35 -4.07 -10.33
CA MET A 288 7.47 -3.25 -9.82
C MET A 288 8.04 -2.38 -10.94
N ASN A 289 8.23 -2.98 -12.11
CA ASN A 289 8.92 -2.41 -13.27
C ASN A 289 10.32 -1.87 -12.94
N TYR A 290 11.18 -1.76 -13.94
CA TYR A 290 12.52 -1.22 -13.72
C TYR A 290 13.04 -0.53 -14.98
N CYS A 291 14.02 0.34 -14.81
CA CYS A 291 14.65 1.03 -15.93
C CYS A 291 15.86 0.24 -16.42
N ALA A 292 15.96 0.10 -17.74
CA ALA A 292 17.07 -0.59 -18.39
C ALA A 292 17.38 0.07 -19.73
N GLY A 293 18.57 -0.23 -20.26
CA GLY A 293 19.04 0.30 -21.53
C GLY A 293 20.14 1.35 -21.34
N LEU A 294 20.62 1.84 -22.47
CA LEU A 294 21.75 2.76 -22.57
C LEU A 294 21.25 4.20 -22.66
N CYS A 295 22.08 5.11 -22.18
CA CYS A 295 21.88 6.56 -22.31
C CYS A 295 23.09 7.18 -23.01
N PRO A 296 23.19 7.07 -24.34
CA PRO A 296 24.27 7.70 -25.08
C PRO A 296 24.23 9.21 -24.89
N LEU A 297 25.39 9.83 -24.66
CA LEU A 297 25.53 11.26 -24.36
C LEU A 297 24.78 12.17 -25.36
N HIS A 298 24.81 11.85 -26.65
CA HIS A 298 24.12 12.60 -27.71
C HIS A 298 22.58 12.48 -27.66
N MET A 299 22.03 11.44 -27.03
CA MET A 299 20.59 11.23 -26.87
C MET A 299 20.09 11.61 -25.47
N ALA A 300 20.97 11.58 -24.46
CA ALA A 300 20.62 11.81 -23.06
C ALA A 300 20.17 13.25 -22.75
N GLY A 301 20.45 14.20 -23.66
CA GLY A 301 19.98 15.59 -23.60
C GLY A 301 18.63 15.83 -24.27
N ILE A 302 18.07 14.85 -25.00
CA ILE A 302 16.84 15.05 -25.79
C ILE A 302 15.63 15.18 -24.84
N PRO A 303 14.75 16.19 -25.06
CA PRO A 303 13.49 16.29 -24.34
C PRO A 303 12.65 15.01 -24.48
N GLY A 304 12.34 14.36 -23.36
CA GLY A 304 11.65 13.07 -23.32
C GLY A 304 12.52 11.90 -22.87
N LEU A 305 13.83 11.95 -23.13
CA LEU A 305 14.82 11.01 -22.57
C LEU A 305 15.49 11.57 -21.33
N ALA A 306 15.73 12.89 -21.26
CA ALA A 306 16.37 13.50 -20.11
C ALA A 306 15.51 13.41 -18.84
N ALA A 307 16.12 13.00 -17.73
CA ALA A 307 15.45 12.80 -16.44
C ALA A 307 14.85 14.10 -15.87
N SER A 308 15.48 15.23 -16.15
CA SER A 308 15.03 16.56 -15.75
C SER A 308 15.49 17.62 -16.76
N PHE A 309 15.03 18.86 -16.60
CA PHE A 309 15.55 19.97 -17.41
C PHE A 309 17.04 20.24 -17.14
N HIS A 310 17.45 20.26 -15.86
CA HIS A 310 18.86 20.43 -15.48
C HIS A 310 19.73 19.33 -16.08
N THR A 311 19.25 18.10 -16.05
CA THR A 311 19.91 16.95 -16.68
C THR A 311 20.03 17.12 -18.19
N ALA A 312 19.00 17.62 -18.87
CA ALA A 312 19.06 17.85 -20.31
C ALA A 312 20.20 18.82 -20.67
N VAL A 313 20.33 19.92 -19.91
CA VAL A 313 21.40 20.91 -20.07
C VAL A 313 22.76 20.30 -19.77
N LEU A 314 22.91 19.55 -18.66
CA LEU A 314 24.17 18.90 -18.31
C LEU A 314 24.61 17.89 -19.37
N ASN A 315 23.68 17.09 -19.89
CA ASN A 315 24.00 16.10 -20.93
C ASN A 315 24.37 16.76 -22.26
N LEU A 316 23.79 17.91 -22.59
CA LEU A 316 24.23 18.71 -23.73
C LEU A 316 25.67 19.23 -23.55
N ILE A 317 26.01 19.71 -22.34
CA ILE A 317 27.37 20.17 -22.03
C ILE A 317 28.37 19.00 -22.12
N LYS A 318 28.04 17.84 -21.56
CA LYS A 318 28.90 16.64 -21.65
C LYS A 318 29.06 16.17 -23.10
N ALA A 319 28.01 16.23 -23.91
CA ALA A 319 28.08 15.83 -25.33
C ALA A 319 29.03 16.71 -26.15
N ASN A 320 29.23 17.97 -25.74
CA ASN A 320 30.13 18.91 -26.40
C ASN A 320 31.57 18.90 -25.83
N ASN A 321 31.82 18.21 -24.72
CA ASN A 321 33.12 18.18 -24.03
C ASN A 321 33.65 16.74 -23.92
N ALA A 322 34.58 16.37 -24.80
CA ALA A 322 35.14 15.01 -24.86
C ALA A 322 35.80 14.54 -23.55
N ASP A 323 36.41 15.46 -22.79
CA ASP A 323 37.07 15.16 -21.51
C ASP A 323 36.08 14.92 -20.34
N ALA A 324 34.80 15.28 -20.52
CA ALA A 324 33.72 15.11 -19.53
C ALA A 324 32.72 14.01 -19.93
N ALA A 325 33.05 13.19 -20.94
CA ALA A 325 32.20 12.14 -21.48
C ALA A 325 32.09 10.94 -20.52
N VAL A 326 31.27 11.09 -19.47
CA VAL A 326 30.83 9.99 -18.61
C VAL A 326 29.44 9.55 -19.05
N ASP A 327 29.24 8.23 -19.16
CA ASP A 327 27.94 7.65 -19.53
C ASP A 327 26.86 8.03 -18.51
N SER A 328 25.71 8.48 -19.03
CA SER A 328 24.51 8.73 -18.24
C SER A 328 23.86 7.41 -17.80
N CYS A 329 23.22 7.40 -16.63
CA CYS A 329 22.49 6.23 -16.13
C CYS A 329 21.01 6.30 -16.51
N CYS A 330 20.41 5.15 -16.84
CA CYS A 330 18.97 5.02 -17.03
C CYS A 330 18.28 4.83 -15.67
N VAL A 331 17.52 5.82 -15.22
CA VAL A 331 16.92 5.85 -13.88
C VAL A 331 15.42 6.10 -13.93
N PRO A 332 14.66 5.69 -12.90
CA PRO A 332 13.25 6.04 -12.78
C PRO A 332 13.05 7.55 -12.61
N THR A 333 12.23 8.15 -13.49
CA THR A 333 11.88 9.58 -13.49
C THR A 333 10.49 9.82 -12.92
N GLN A 334 9.62 8.80 -12.99
CA GLN A 334 8.30 8.80 -12.37
C GLN A 334 8.05 7.46 -11.67
N ARG A 335 7.55 7.55 -10.45
CA ARG A 335 7.14 6.41 -9.63
C ARG A 335 5.77 6.67 -9.04
N ARG A 336 5.02 5.60 -8.80
CA ARG A 336 3.71 5.62 -8.15
C ARG A 336 3.72 4.72 -6.91
N PRO A 337 2.84 4.98 -5.92
CA PRO A 337 2.76 4.16 -4.73
C PRO A 337 2.15 2.78 -5.03
N LEU A 338 2.45 1.81 -4.16
CA LEU A 338 1.81 0.51 -4.09
C LEU A 338 0.87 0.46 -2.88
N SER A 339 -0.44 0.30 -3.11
CA SER A 339 -1.42 0.04 -2.05
C SER A 339 -1.34 -1.42 -1.63
N LEU A 340 -0.99 -1.69 -0.37
CA LEU A 340 -0.96 -3.02 0.23
C LEU A 340 -1.96 -3.13 1.38
N LEU A 341 -2.68 -4.24 1.44
CA LEU A 341 -3.45 -4.70 2.59
C LEU A 341 -2.76 -5.95 3.14
N TYR A 342 -2.24 -5.89 4.36
CA TYR A 342 -1.39 -6.93 4.93
C TYR A 342 -1.59 -7.06 6.44
N TYR A 343 -1.11 -8.17 7.01
CA TYR A 343 -1.05 -8.38 8.45
C TYR A 343 0.27 -7.84 9.01
N ASP A 344 0.23 -7.05 10.08
CA ASP A 344 1.43 -6.59 10.78
C ASP A 344 1.95 -7.62 11.81
N ARG A 345 2.91 -7.22 12.64
CA ARG A 345 3.52 -8.10 13.66
C ARG A 345 2.56 -8.51 14.77
N ASP A 346 1.55 -7.69 15.02
CA ASP A 346 0.55 -7.89 16.06
C ASP A 346 -0.67 -8.64 15.49
N SER A 347 -0.58 -9.17 14.26
CA SER A 347 -1.67 -9.82 13.50
C SER A 347 -2.84 -8.89 13.17
N ASN A 348 -2.60 -7.59 13.15
CA ASN A 348 -3.59 -6.59 12.75
C ASN A 348 -3.58 -6.39 11.23
N ILE A 349 -4.77 -6.20 10.66
CA ILE A 349 -4.92 -5.92 9.23
C ILE A 349 -4.68 -4.43 8.99
N VAL A 350 -3.62 -4.12 8.25
CA VAL A 350 -3.19 -2.75 7.95
C VAL A 350 -3.25 -2.54 6.45
N LYS A 351 -3.83 -1.41 6.03
CA LYS A 351 -3.68 -0.90 4.67
C LYS A 351 -2.62 0.19 4.65
N THR A 352 -1.70 0.13 3.70
CA THR A 352 -0.64 1.15 3.53
C THR A 352 -0.36 1.40 2.06
N ASP A 353 -0.26 2.68 1.69
CA ASP A 353 0.23 3.10 0.38
C ASP A 353 1.74 3.34 0.46
N ILE A 354 2.51 2.35 0.01
CA ILE A 354 3.97 2.43 0.04
C ILE A 354 4.46 3.32 -1.11
N PRO A 355 5.14 4.45 -0.83
CA PRO A 355 5.57 5.38 -1.88
C PRO A 355 6.70 4.80 -2.73
N ASP A 356 6.79 5.26 -3.98
CA ASP A 356 7.91 5.00 -4.91
C ASP A 356 8.16 3.53 -5.28
N MET A 357 7.11 2.69 -5.27
CA MET A 357 7.23 1.24 -5.47
C MET A 357 7.09 0.77 -6.92
N ILE A 358 6.32 1.48 -7.74
CA ILE A 358 6.06 1.10 -9.13
C ILE A 358 6.69 2.14 -10.04
N VAL A 359 7.54 1.70 -10.97
CA VAL A 359 8.15 2.59 -11.98
C VAL A 359 7.18 2.83 -13.12
N ASP A 360 6.86 4.10 -13.38
CA ASP A 360 5.99 4.54 -14.48
C ASP A 360 6.76 5.09 -15.68
N ALA A 361 7.91 5.74 -15.43
CA ALA A 361 8.74 6.30 -16.49
C ALA A 361 10.22 6.25 -16.13
N CYS A 362 11.05 6.15 -17.16
CA CYS A 362 12.51 6.12 -17.10
C CYS A 362 13.10 7.31 -17.86
N GLY A 363 14.36 7.63 -17.57
CA GLY A 363 15.12 8.65 -18.29
C GLY A 363 16.60 8.63 -17.93
N CYS A 364 17.38 9.41 -18.68
CA CYS A 364 18.83 9.50 -18.59
C CYS A 364 19.25 10.66 -17.69
N THR A 365 20.22 10.43 -16.79
CA THR A 365 20.77 11.42 -15.82
C THR A 365 21.90 12.29 -16.33
#